data_AF-A0A2P9EVT6-F1
#
_entry.id   AF-A0A2P9EVT6-F1
#
_cell.length_a   1.000
_cell.length_b   1.000
_cell.length_c   1.000
_cell.angle_alpha   90.00
_cell.angle_beta   90.00
_cell.angle_gamma   90.00
#
_symmetry.space_group_name_H-M   'P 1'
#
loop_
_entity.id
_entity.type
_entity.pdbx_description
1 polymer ?
#
loop_
_entity_poly.entity_id
_entity_poly.type
_entity_poly.pdbx_seq_one_letter_code
_entity_poly.pdbx_strand_id
1 'polypeptide(L)'
;MEQGPGAGNVVDAFPDTPVRPARARTVIEEIMSRLAEGTAPEVEWTGEELVPDLPRETVLLLSAGLDGRAPWLSRTEQVPPRHVAKASLELGLPPREICRMLARRGFAPPASVPPTVAADDPDLLHDHQLDLPLRAGVPFDYDHLFESASGVRANLERLGEYGITVPLKVPETWTDLDEELLGPLGYLSWYGVRTDQAMPFAHVITASRHLHIDPEHIVARLATYGISTSCPTLPEGLSFTAALDLLNIGHEFEQLSADDRVGLQGLFERSRDRGAPMRQTYAWLKALGINVVDPVEAVRAALPLIPRADP
;
A
#
# COMPACT_ATOMS: atom_id res chain seq x y z
N MET A 1 -53.83 1.33 -41.33
CA MET A 1 -53.51 2.56 -40.59
C MET A 1 -53.33 2.16 -39.14
N GLU A 2 -52.22 1.50 -38.86
CA GLU A 2 -50.94 2.08 -38.39
C GLU A 2 -50.91 2.12 -36.86
N GLN A 3 -50.57 0.96 -36.28
CA GLN A 3 -49.89 0.87 -34.99
C GLN A 3 -48.42 0.61 -35.30
N GLY A 4 -47.55 1.56 -34.96
CA GLY A 4 -46.10 1.41 -35.10
C GLY A 4 -45.51 0.66 -33.90
N PRO A 5 -44.51 -0.22 -34.10
CA PRO A 5 -43.81 -0.85 -32.99
C PRO A 5 -42.71 0.09 -32.46
N GLY A 6 -42.76 0.37 -31.16
CA GLY A 6 -41.72 1.10 -30.43
C GLY A 6 -40.41 0.31 -30.37
N ALA A 7 -39.32 0.99 -30.70
CA ALA A 7 -37.97 0.48 -30.60
C ALA A 7 -37.61 0.17 -29.14
N GLY A 8 -37.24 -1.08 -28.88
CA GLY A 8 -36.56 -1.47 -27.64
C GLY A 8 -35.12 -0.96 -27.66
N ASN A 9 -34.84 0.05 -26.84
CA ASN A 9 -33.48 0.40 -26.46
C ASN A 9 -33.01 -0.59 -25.39
N VAL A 10 -32.30 -1.63 -25.81
CA VAL A 10 -31.43 -2.40 -24.93
C VAL A 10 -30.10 -1.67 -24.91
N VAL A 11 -29.92 -0.80 -23.91
CA VAL A 11 -28.60 -0.32 -23.53
C VAL A 11 -28.02 -1.42 -22.67
N ASP A 12 -27.16 -2.25 -23.26
CA ASP A 12 -26.33 -3.19 -22.51
C ASP A 12 -25.47 -2.39 -21.54
N ALA A 13 -25.87 -2.44 -20.26
CA ALA A 13 -25.10 -1.93 -19.15
C ALA A 13 -23.90 -2.85 -18.94
N PHE A 14 -22.73 -2.43 -19.43
CA PHE A 14 -21.47 -2.97 -18.94
C PHE A 14 -21.25 -2.44 -17.51
N PRO A 15 -20.94 -3.29 -16.52
CA PRO A 15 -20.67 -2.81 -15.18
C PRO A 15 -19.28 -2.15 -15.13
N ASP A 16 -19.25 -0.81 -15.15
CA ASP A 16 -18.10 0.01 -14.79
C ASP A 16 -17.96 0.05 -13.26
N THR A 17 -17.55 -1.10 -12.69
CA THR A 17 -17.09 -1.13 -11.30
C THR A 17 -15.67 -0.59 -11.28
N PRO A 18 -15.28 0.28 -10.32
CA PRO A 18 -13.88 0.62 -10.14
C PRO A 18 -13.08 -0.68 -9.99
N VAL A 19 -12.25 -0.98 -10.99
CA VAL A 19 -11.37 -2.12 -10.97
C VAL A 19 -10.30 -1.80 -9.94
N ARG A 20 -10.53 -2.19 -8.67
CA ARG A 20 -9.46 -2.35 -7.68
C ARG A 20 -8.33 -3.11 -8.40
N PRO A 21 -7.08 -2.64 -8.35
CA PRO A 21 -6.05 -3.18 -9.21
C PRO A 21 -5.79 -4.65 -8.84
N ALA A 22 -6.39 -5.55 -9.61
CA ALA A 22 -5.91 -6.91 -9.84
C ALA A 22 -4.45 -6.92 -10.37
N ARG A 23 -3.86 -5.73 -10.60
CA ARG A 23 -2.47 -5.48 -10.97
C ARG A 23 -1.49 -5.28 -9.80
N ALA A 24 -1.93 -5.18 -8.54
CA ALA A 24 -1.01 -5.42 -7.43
C ALA A 24 -0.37 -6.81 -7.57
N ARG A 25 -1.17 -7.78 -8.05
CA ARG A 25 -0.73 -9.11 -8.44
C ARG A 25 0.30 -9.10 -9.58
N THR A 26 0.21 -8.18 -10.54
CA THR A 26 1.14 -8.12 -11.69
C THR A 26 2.47 -7.46 -11.34
N VAL A 27 2.48 -6.46 -10.44
CA VAL A 27 3.73 -5.88 -9.92
C VAL A 27 4.38 -6.81 -8.90
N ILE A 28 3.58 -7.52 -8.08
CA ILE A 28 4.05 -8.63 -7.25
C ILE A 28 4.58 -9.76 -8.12
N GLU A 29 3.89 -10.16 -9.20
CA GLU A 29 4.37 -11.16 -10.15
C GLU A 29 5.65 -10.70 -10.87
N GLU A 30 5.81 -9.41 -11.18
CA GLU A 30 7.01 -8.88 -11.82
C GLU A 30 8.19 -8.73 -10.83
N ILE A 31 7.93 -8.36 -9.57
CA ILE A 31 8.92 -8.36 -8.47
C ILE A 31 9.32 -9.81 -8.15
N MET A 32 8.36 -10.73 -8.06
CA MET A 32 8.58 -12.17 -7.86
C MET A 32 9.27 -12.82 -9.07
N SER A 33 8.99 -12.39 -10.31
CA SER A 33 9.67 -12.83 -11.54
C SER A 33 11.11 -12.31 -11.60
N ARG A 34 11.36 -11.06 -11.20
CA ARG A 34 12.73 -10.51 -11.11
C ARG A 34 13.53 -11.11 -9.95
N LEU A 35 12.87 -11.52 -8.87
CA LEU A 35 13.46 -12.33 -7.79
C LEU A 35 13.74 -13.78 -8.25
N ALA A 36 12.93 -14.33 -9.16
CA ALA A 36 13.13 -15.66 -9.75
C ALA A 36 14.17 -15.70 -10.88
N GLU A 37 14.35 -14.62 -11.65
CA GLU A 37 15.31 -14.53 -12.77
C GLU A 37 16.76 -14.28 -12.31
N GLY A 38 16.97 -13.87 -11.05
CA GLY A 38 18.27 -13.84 -10.41
C GLY A 38 18.74 -15.26 -10.08
N THR A 39 19.30 -15.95 -11.07
CA THR A 39 19.71 -17.36 -11.01
C THR A 39 20.78 -17.61 -9.94
N ALA A 40 20.36 -17.84 -8.70
CA ALA A 40 21.07 -18.72 -7.78
C ALA A 40 20.77 -20.16 -8.20
N PRO A 41 21.71 -21.11 -8.08
CA PRO A 41 21.45 -22.49 -8.49
C PRO A 41 20.25 -23.02 -7.71
N GLU A 42 19.25 -23.42 -8.48
CA GLU A 42 18.02 -24.07 -8.07
C GLU A 42 18.40 -25.36 -7.36
N VAL A 43 18.60 -25.29 -6.05
CA VAL A 43 18.54 -26.49 -5.22
C VAL A 43 17.06 -26.76 -5.07
N GLU A 44 16.52 -27.54 -6.01
CA GLU A 44 15.23 -28.21 -5.88
C GLU A 44 15.24 -29.03 -4.60
N TRP A 45 14.77 -28.42 -3.51
CA TRP A 45 14.33 -29.18 -2.35
C TRP A 45 12.95 -29.73 -2.70
N THR A 46 12.92 -30.89 -3.37
CA THR A 46 11.70 -31.68 -3.48
C THR A 46 11.23 -32.00 -2.06
N GLY A 47 10.00 -31.57 -1.75
CA GLY A 47 9.45 -31.48 -0.40
C GLY A 47 9.22 -32.80 0.37
N GLU A 48 9.96 -33.86 0.08
CA GLU A 48 9.91 -35.13 0.81
C GLU A 48 11.24 -35.54 1.48
N GLU A 49 12.35 -34.84 1.25
CA GLU A 49 13.65 -35.18 1.86
C GLU A 49 14.27 -34.01 2.67
N LEU A 50 13.63 -33.63 3.78
CA LEU A 50 14.27 -32.78 4.81
C LEU A 50 14.07 -33.37 6.22
N VAL A 51 15.00 -34.28 6.53
CA VAL A 51 15.62 -34.58 7.83
C VAL A 51 14.76 -35.27 8.91
N PRO A 52 14.78 -36.62 8.98
CA PRO A 52 14.01 -37.39 9.99
C PRO A 52 14.48 -37.26 11.45
N ASP A 53 15.38 -36.34 11.79
CA ASP A 53 16.06 -36.33 13.11
C ASP A 53 16.30 -34.93 13.69
N LEU A 54 15.65 -33.89 13.16
CA LEU A 54 15.69 -32.56 13.78
C LEU A 54 14.71 -32.50 14.96
N PRO A 55 15.10 -31.91 16.10
CA PRO A 55 14.16 -31.62 17.19
C PRO A 55 12.96 -30.83 16.67
N ARG A 56 11.76 -31.13 17.19
CA ARG A 56 10.49 -30.50 16.75
C ARG A 56 10.58 -28.98 16.73
N GLU A 57 11.20 -28.39 17.75
CA GLU A 57 11.39 -26.95 17.89
C GLU A 57 12.22 -26.36 16.74
N THR A 58 13.16 -27.14 16.20
CA THR A 58 13.94 -26.73 15.03
C THR A 58 13.09 -26.73 13.77
N VAL A 59 12.27 -27.77 13.57
CA VAL A 59 11.40 -27.86 12.39
C VAL A 59 10.35 -26.73 12.41
N LEU A 60 9.77 -26.44 13.57
CA LEU A 60 8.87 -25.29 13.76
C LEU A 60 9.60 -23.99 13.41
N LEU A 61 10.78 -23.74 13.98
CA LEU A 61 11.55 -22.51 13.75
C LEU A 61 11.90 -22.25 12.27
N LEU A 62 12.04 -23.31 11.46
CA LEU A 62 12.40 -23.22 10.04
C LEU A 62 11.20 -23.08 9.09
N SER A 63 9.99 -23.42 9.54
CA SER A 63 8.76 -23.14 8.78
C SER A 63 8.44 -21.65 8.87
N ALA A 64 8.14 -21.00 7.74
CA ALA A 64 7.73 -19.59 7.71
C ALA A 64 6.43 -19.34 8.50
N GLY A 65 5.58 -20.35 8.63
CA GLY A 65 4.34 -20.31 9.41
C GLY A 65 4.49 -20.79 10.86
N LEU A 66 5.68 -21.25 11.25
CA LEU A 66 5.95 -21.92 12.54
C LEU A 66 5.08 -23.15 12.81
N ASP A 67 4.61 -23.83 11.76
CA ASP A 67 3.76 -25.02 11.84
C ASP A 67 4.52 -26.32 11.50
N GLY A 68 5.82 -26.19 11.21
CA GLY A 68 6.68 -27.28 10.78
C GLY A 68 6.36 -27.81 9.37
N ARG A 69 5.70 -27.00 8.53
CA ARG A 69 5.39 -27.28 7.14
C ARG A 69 5.96 -26.19 6.22
N ALA A 70 6.05 -26.50 4.94
CA ALA A 70 6.40 -25.52 3.92
C ALA A 70 5.36 -24.36 3.88
N PRO A 71 5.75 -23.14 3.50
CA PRO A 71 7.08 -22.77 2.99
C PRO A 71 8.15 -22.67 4.08
N TRP A 72 9.37 -23.09 3.76
CA TRP A 72 10.53 -22.98 4.65
C TRP A 72 11.18 -21.61 4.51
N LEU A 73 11.87 -21.15 5.55
CA LEU A 73 12.68 -19.94 5.46
C LEU A 73 13.75 -20.07 4.37
N SER A 74 13.96 -19.00 3.61
CA SER A 74 15.08 -18.89 2.69
C SER A 74 16.37 -18.53 3.43
N ARG A 75 17.50 -19.10 2.99
CA ARG A 75 18.84 -18.72 3.48
C ARG A 75 19.42 -17.52 2.74
N THR A 76 18.93 -17.23 1.53
CA THR A 76 19.41 -16.10 0.72
C THR A 76 18.79 -14.79 1.17
N GLU A 77 17.65 -14.85 1.85
CA GLU A 77 16.98 -13.69 2.40
C GLU A 77 17.24 -13.55 3.90
N GLN A 78 17.24 -12.31 4.37
CA GLN A 78 17.19 -12.04 5.80
C GLN A 78 15.86 -12.57 6.37
N VAL A 79 15.92 -13.21 7.53
CA VAL A 79 14.74 -13.65 8.27
C VAL A 79 13.96 -12.41 8.74
N PRO A 80 12.66 -12.29 8.43
CA PRO A 80 11.88 -11.13 8.84
C PRO A 80 11.76 -11.00 10.38
N PRO A 81 11.77 -9.78 10.94
CA PRO A 81 11.52 -9.52 12.35
C PRO A 81 10.27 -10.20 12.91
N ARG A 82 9.18 -10.21 12.13
CA ARG A 82 7.92 -10.86 12.49
C ARG A 82 8.10 -12.35 12.82
N HIS A 83 8.93 -13.04 12.05
CA HIS A 83 9.20 -14.47 12.27
C HIS A 83 9.87 -14.69 13.63
N VAL A 84 10.86 -13.86 13.95
CA VAL A 84 11.55 -13.92 15.25
C VAL A 84 10.60 -13.60 16.40
N ALA A 85 9.72 -12.59 16.25
CA ALA A 85 8.72 -12.25 17.24
C ALA A 85 7.74 -13.42 17.49
N LYS A 86 7.17 -14.00 16.43
CA LYS A 86 6.28 -15.17 16.56
C LYS A 86 6.97 -16.38 17.17
N ALA A 87 8.19 -16.69 16.74
CA ALA A 87 8.95 -17.82 17.27
C ALA A 87 9.30 -17.63 18.75
N SER A 88 9.57 -16.39 19.16
CA SER A 88 9.82 -16.03 20.56
C SER A 88 8.60 -16.30 21.42
N LEU A 89 7.41 -15.92 20.95
CA LEU A 89 6.14 -16.19 21.63
C LEU A 89 5.79 -17.68 21.69
N GLU A 90 5.90 -18.39 20.55
CA GLU A 90 5.53 -19.80 20.43
C GLU A 90 6.46 -20.71 21.25
N LEU A 91 7.77 -20.42 21.27
CA LEU A 91 8.77 -21.24 21.96
C LEU A 91 9.08 -20.75 23.38
N GLY A 92 8.55 -19.59 23.79
CA GLY A 92 8.85 -18.99 25.09
C GLY A 92 10.32 -18.60 25.29
N LEU A 93 11.05 -18.36 24.20
CA LEU A 93 12.47 -18.01 24.22
C LEU A 93 12.67 -16.52 23.89
N PRO A 94 13.68 -15.84 24.46
CA PRO A 94 13.93 -14.44 24.13
C PRO A 94 14.36 -14.28 22.66
N PRO A 95 14.04 -13.16 21.98
CA PRO A 95 14.32 -12.95 20.56
C PRO A 95 15.79 -13.15 20.18
N ARG A 96 16.71 -12.74 21.07
CA ARG A 96 18.15 -12.91 20.86
C ARG A 96 18.56 -14.38 20.79
N GLU A 97 17.91 -15.26 21.53
CA GLU A 97 18.19 -16.69 21.47
C GLU A 97 17.64 -17.30 20.18
N ILE A 98 16.43 -16.90 19.76
CA ILE A 98 15.88 -17.27 18.45
C ILE A 98 16.84 -16.84 17.31
N CYS A 99 17.33 -15.60 17.32
CA CYS A 99 18.31 -15.12 16.34
C CYS A 99 19.61 -15.95 16.35
N ARG A 100 20.13 -16.32 17.53
CA ARG A 100 21.31 -17.20 17.62
C ARG A 100 21.05 -18.59 17.05
N MET A 101 19.87 -19.15 17.32
CA MET A 101 19.48 -20.47 16.79
C MET A 101 19.40 -20.45 15.26
N LEU A 102 18.84 -19.38 14.68
CA LEU A 102 18.79 -19.16 13.23
C LEU A 102 20.20 -18.97 12.64
N ALA A 103 21.02 -18.11 13.24
CA ALA A 103 22.38 -17.84 12.79
C ALA A 103 23.27 -19.10 12.77
N ARG A 104 23.21 -19.94 13.81
CA ARG A 104 23.94 -21.22 13.85
C ARG A 104 23.56 -22.18 12.71
N ARG A 105 22.39 -22.00 12.10
CA ARG A 105 21.87 -22.80 10.99
C ARG A 105 22.10 -22.16 9.62
N GLY A 106 22.86 -21.06 9.58
CA GLY A 106 23.21 -20.37 8.33
C GLY A 106 22.14 -19.43 7.80
N PHE A 107 21.16 -19.04 8.63
CA PHE A 107 20.20 -17.98 8.29
C PHE A 107 20.73 -16.62 8.75
N ALA A 108 20.33 -15.56 8.05
CA ALA A 108 20.63 -14.18 8.44
C ALA A 108 19.49 -13.61 9.29
N PRO A 109 19.61 -13.51 10.63
CA PRO A 109 18.57 -12.90 11.46
C PRO A 109 18.46 -11.37 11.23
N PRO A 110 17.39 -10.73 11.74
CA PRO A 110 17.30 -9.27 11.82
C PRO A 110 18.51 -8.67 12.55
N ALA A 111 18.94 -7.48 12.10
CA ALA A 111 20.08 -6.78 12.71
C ALA A 111 19.78 -6.28 14.13
N SER A 112 18.53 -5.94 14.42
CA SER A 112 18.07 -5.50 15.74
C SER A 112 16.80 -6.26 16.13
N VAL A 113 16.71 -6.60 17.41
CA VAL A 113 15.52 -7.17 18.04
C VAL A 113 15.42 -6.66 19.48
N PRO A 114 14.19 -6.41 19.99
CA PRO A 114 14.02 -5.99 21.37
C PRO A 114 14.44 -7.10 22.35
N PRO A 115 14.68 -6.75 23.63
CA PRO A 115 14.99 -7.75 24.66
C PRO A 115 13.81 -8.72 24.92
N THR A 116 12.57 -8.25 24.76
CA THR A 116 11.34 -9.01 24.98
C THR A 116 10.34 -8.73 23.85
N VAL A 117 9.48 -9.69 23.52
CA VAL A 117 8.39 -9.55 22.54
C VAL A 117 7.07 -9.33 23.27
N ALA A 118 6.29 -8.37 22.80
CA ALA A 118 4.92 -8.11 23.21
C ALA A 118 3.96 -8.93 22.34
N ALA A 119 2.75 -9.18 22.84
CA ALA A 119 1.79 -10.06 22.16
C ALA A 119 1.31 -9.50 20.81
N ASP A 120 1.33 -8.17 20.67
CA ASP A 120 0.90 -7.40 19.49
C ASP A 120 2.02 -7.19 18.44
N ASP A 121 3.29 -7.47 18.77
CA ASP A 121 4.40 -7.27 17.82
C ASP A 121 4.23 -8.02 16.50
N PRO A 122 3.75 -9.28 16.45
CA PRO A 122 3.59 -9.98 15.19
C PRO A 122 2.61 -9.30 14.22
N ASP A 123 1.63 -8.58 14.75
CA ASP A 123 0.64 -7.85 13.95
C ASP A 123 1.25 -6.51 13.52
N LEU A 124 1.93 -5.79 14.42
CA LEU A 124 2.68 -4.57 14.09
C LEU A 124 3.76 -4.79 13.01
N LEU A 125 4.33 -6.00 12.93
CA LEU A 125 5.37 -6.37 11.96
C LEU A 125 4.82 -7.01 10.68
N HIS A 126 3.52 -6.84 10.40
CA HIS A 126 2.86 -7.39 9.21
C HIS A 126 2.22 -6.27 8.39
N ASP A 127 2.48 -6.28 7.09
CA ASP A 127 1.73 -5.49 6.11
C ASP A 127 0.49 -6.30 5.69
N HIS A 128 -0.66 -5.95 6.25
CA HIS A 128 -1.94 -6.62 5.95
C HIS A 128 -2.44 -6.39 4.52
N GLN A 129 -1.98 -5.34 3.85
CA GLN A 129 -2.42 -5.00 2.49
C GLN A 129 -1.67 -5.86 1.46
N LEU A 130 -0.36 -6.03 1.64
CA LEU A 130 0.46 -6.89 0.78
C LEU A 130 0.53 -8.34 1.27
N ASP A 131 0.02 -8.61 2.48
CA ASP A 131 0.17 -9.87 3.20
C ASP A 131 1.64 -10.30 3.35
N LEU A 132 2.50 -9.34 3.68
CA LEU A 132 3.96 -9.53 3.77
C LEU A 132 4.50 -9.07 5.13
N PRO A 133 5.54 -9.72 5.67
CA PRO A 133 6.19 -9.23 6.88
C PRO A 133 7.00 -7.97 6.59
N LEU A 134 6.99 -7.03 7.53
CA LEU A 134 7.81 -5.81 7.45
C LEU A 134 9.30 -6.15 7.52
N ARG A 135 10.11 -5.36 6.79
CA ARG A 135 11.57 -5.52 6.72
C ARG A 135 12.25 -4.16 6.85
N ALA A 136 13.44 -4.16 7.46
CA ALA A 136 14.22 -2.93 7.62
C ALA A 136 14.60 -2.36 6.25
N GLY A 137 14.35 -1.07 6.04
CA GLY A 137 14.64 -0.35 4.79
C GLY A 137 13.69 -0.64 3.63
N VAL A 138 12.69 -1.51 3.82
CA VAL A 138 11.63 -1.75 2.83
C VAL A 138 10.43 -0.86 3.18
N PRO A 139 9.97 0.00 2.27
CA PRO A 139 8.78 0.80 2.53
C PRO A 139 7.53 -0.08 2.66
N PHE A 140 6.60 0.36 3.49
CA PHE A 140 5.30 -0.25 3.74
C PHE A 140 4.22 0.83 3.88
N ASP A 141 2.95 0.41 3.93
CA ASP A 141 1.80 1.32 4.01
C ASP A 141 1.66 1.94 5.41
N TYR A 142 1.40 3.25 5.46
CA TYR A 142 1.24 3.98 6.70
C TYR A 142 0.05 3.52 7.54
N ASP A 143 -0.99 2.96 6.92
CA ASP A 143 -2.21 2.51 7.58
C ASP A 143 -1.93 1.54 8.75
N HIS A 144 -0.97 0.62 8.55
CA HIS A 144 -0.53 -0.34 9.57
C HIS A 144 0.02 0.32 10.84
N LEU A 145 0.57 1.54 10.71
CA LEU A 145 1.09 2.27 11.86
C LEU A 145 -0.04 2.85 12.73
N PHE A 146 -1.17 3.19 12.13
CA PHE A 146 -2.26 3.93 12.77
C PHE A 146 -3.38 3.00 13.29
N GLU A 147 -3.59 1.84 12.67
CA GLU A 147 -4.62 0.87 13.09
C GLU A 147 -4.32 0.15 14.41
N SER A 148 -3.07 0.12 14.87
CA SER A 148 -2.71 -0.57 16.12
C SER A 148 -3.16 0.18 17.38
N ALA A 149 -3.71 -0.56 18.33
CA ALA A 149 -4.26 -0.04 19.59
C ALA A 149 -3.24 0.66 20.50
N SER A 150 -1.94 0.40 20.32
CA SER A 150 -0.86 0.97 21.12
C SER A 150 -0.56 2.43 20.77
N GLY A 151 -1.08 2.92 19.62
CA GLY A 151 -0.93 4.30 19.15
C GLY A 151 0.40 4.57 18.44
N VAL A 152 0.41 5.61 17.58
CA VAL A 152 1.51 5.89 16.65
C VAL A 152 2.89 5.96 17.31
N ARG A 153 3.01 6.62 18.48
CA ARG A 153 4.31 6.82 19.14
C ARG A 153 4.90 5.50 19.62
N ALA A 154 4.09 4.69 20.30
CA ALA A 154 4.52 3.38 20.79
C ALA A 154 4.87 2.47 19.62
N ASN A 155 4.08 2.48 18.54
CA ASN A 155 4.34 1.69 17.34
C ASN A 155 5.67 2.10 16.67
N LEU A 156 5.96 3.39 16.53
CA LEU A 156 7.22 3.88 15.96
C LEU A 156 8.44 3.48 16.79
N GLU A 157 8.36 3.67 18.12
CA GLU A 157 9.41 3.25 19.04
C GLU A 157 9.64 1.74 18.92
N ARG A 158 8.55 0.97 18.90
CA ARG A 158 8.59 -0.48 18.82
C ARG A 158 9.18 -0.99 17.50
N LEU A 159 8.76 -0.43 16.36
CA LEU A 159 9.37 -0.72 15.05
C LEU A 159 10.87 -0.38 15.04
N GLY A 160 11.25 0.73 15.68
CA GLY A 160 12.65 1.14 15.84
C GLY A 160 13.51 0.10 16.57
N GLU A 161 12.96 -0.58 17.59
CA GLU A 161 13.66 -1.66 18.30
C GLU A 161 13.94 -2.88 17.41
N TYR A 162 13.09 -3.11 16.40
CA TYR A 162 13.30 -4.09 15.33
C TYR A 162 14.19 -3.59 14.19
N GLY A 163 14.70 -2.35 14.28
CA GLY A 163 15.51 -1.72 13.24
C GLY A 163 14.72 -1.23 12.04
N ILE A 164 13.39 -1.15 12.14
CA ILE A 164 12.52 -0.59 11.10
C ILE A 164 12.39 0.91 11.37
N THR A 165 12.93 1.71 10.46
CA THR A 165 12.86 3.17 10.55
C THR A 165 11.72 3.67 9.68
N VAL A 166 10.84 4.47 10.28
CA VAL A 166 9.72 5.12 9.58
C VAL A 166 10.01 6.62 9.52
N PRO A 167 9.91 7.27 8.35
CA PRO A 167 10.17 8.70 8.20
C PRO A 167 8.97 9.55 8.68
N LEU A 168 8.45 9.27 9.88
CA LEU A 168 7.36 10.00 10.52
C LEU A 168 7.84 10.58 11.85
N LYS A 169 7.64 11.89 12.02
CA LYS A 169 7.94 12.61 13.26
C LYS A 169 6.64 12.87 14.00
N VAL A 170 6.51 12.28 15.18
CA VAL A 170 5.38 12.54 16.06
C VAL A 170 5.53 13.94 16.64
N PRO A 171 4.47 14.78 16.66
CA PRO A 171 4.54 16.09 17.28
C PRO A 171 4.86 15.97 18.78
N GLU A 172 5.58 16.95 19.33
CA GLU A 172 5.86 17.01 20.78
C GLU A 172 4.58 17.25 21.58
N THR A 173 3.73 18.16 21.07
CA THR A 173 2.41 18.45 21.63
C THR A 173 1.35 17.88 20.71
N TRP A 174 0.59 16.93 21.22
CA TRP A 174 -0.56 16.32 20.55
C TRP A 174 -1.77 17.24 20.66
N THR A 175 -2.35 17.62 19.53
CA THR A 175 -3.54 18.45 19.41
C THR A 175 -4.71 17.62 18.86
N ASP A 176 -5.94 18.15 18.97
CA ASP A 176 -7.13 17.48 18.39
C ASP A 176 -6.97 17.27 16.88
N LEU A 177 -6.31 18.20 16.17
CA LEU A 177 -6.00 18.00 14.75
C LEU A 177 -5.05 16.83 14.51
N ASP A 178 -4.12 16.55 15.43
CA ASP A 178 -3.19 15.43 15.27
C ASP A 178 -3.90 14.10 15.44
N GLU A 179 -4.85 14.04 16.37
CA GLU A 179 -5.75 12.90 16.54
C GLU A 179 -6.55 12.63 15.26
N GLU A 180 -7.10 13.67 14.64
CA GLU A 180 -7.88 13.54 13.42
C GLU A 180 -7.04 13.20 12.17
N LEU A 181 -5.75 13.57 12.15
CA LEU A 181 -4.85 13.31 11.02
C LEU A 181 -4.07 12.00 11.16
N LEU A 182 -3.74 11.57 12.38
CA LEU A 182 -2.91 10.39 12.66
C LEU A 182 -3.68 9.27 13.37
N GLY A 183 -4.97 9.47 13.64
CA GLY A 183 -5.81 8.48 14.30
C GLY A 183 -6.29 7.39 13.34
N PRO A 184 -6.54 6.15 13.83
CA PRO A 184 -7.07 5.05 13.02
C PRO A 184 -8.44 5.35 12.39
N LEU A 185 -9.22 6.22 13.02
CA LEU A 185 -10.54 6.65 12.56
C LEU A 185 -10.55 8.11 12.09
N GLY A 186 -9.36 8.67 11.82
CA GLY A 186 -9.20 10.04 11.38
C GLY A 186 -9.77 10.28 9.97
N TYR A 187 -9.97 11.56 9.63
CA TYR A 187 -10.49 11.94 8.31
C TYR A 187 -9.44 11.98 7.20
N LEU A 188 -8.15 11.90 7.55
CA LEU A 188 -7.08 11.74 6.58
C LEU A 188 -6.88 10.25 6.29
N SER A 189 -7.21 9.84 5.07
CA SER A 189 -6.99 8.46 4.63
C SER A 189 -5.49 8.22 4.42
N TRP A 190 -4.94 7.21 5.09
CA TRP A 190 -3.56 6.71 4.88
C TRP A 190 -3.51 5.48 3.97
N TYR A 191 -4.68 5.04 3.50
CA TYR A 191 -4.83 3.88 2.65
C TYR A 191 -4.06 4.04 1.34
N GLY A 192 -3.22 3.06 1.02
CA GLY A 192 -2.36 3.07 -0.16
C GLY A 192 -1.21 4.08 -0.12
N VAL A 193 -0.98 4.77 1.01
CA VAL A 193 0.13 5.71 1.16
C VAL A 193 1.33 5.01 1.77
N ARG A 194 2.39 4.85 0.97
CA ARG A 194 3.63 4.20 1.41
C ARG A 194 4.57 5.17 2.11
N THR A 195 5.38 4.63 3.01
CA THR A 195 6.40 5.35 3.79
C THR A 195 7.50 6.03 2.96
N ASP A 196 7.65 5.69 1.68
CA ASP A 196 8.56 6.33 0.73
C ASP A 196 7.88 7.28 -0.26
N GLN A 197 6.56 7.46 -0.14
CA GLN A 197 5.76 8.27 -1.05
C GLN A 197 5.27 9.56 -0.40
N ALA A 198 5.00 10.55 -1.24
CA ALA A 198 4.32 11.75 -0.80
C ALA A 198 2.83 11.46 -0.60
N MET A 199 2.24 12.03 0.45
CA MET A 199 0.80 12.01 0.71
C MET A 199 0.04 12.62 -0.47
N PRO A 200 -0.88 11.89 -1.14
CA PRO A 200 -1.70 12.46 -2.19
C PRO A 200 -2.49 13.67 -1.68
N PHE A 201 -2.41 14.79 -2.41
CA PHE A 201 -3.19 15.97 -2.05
C PHE A 201 -4.70 15.72 -2.18
N ALA A 202 -5.11 14.68 -2.92
CA ALA A 202 -6.47 14.16 -2.91
C ALA A 202 -6.97 13.83 -1.49
N HIS A 203 -6.18 13.10 -0.70
CA HIS A 203 -6.51 12.76 0.69
C HIS A 203 -6.60 14.00 1.58
N VAL A 204 -5.75 15.00 1.32
CA VAL A 204 -5.79 16.30 2.02
C VAL A 204 -7.10 17.06 1.70
N ILE A 205 -7.54 17.06 0.44
CA ILE A 205 -8.81 17.68 0.03
C ILE A 205 -10.01 16.98 0.70
N THR A 206 -9.98 15.65 0.78
CA THR A 206 -10.99 14.86 1.50
C THR A 206 -11.04 15.26 2.97
N ALA A 207 -9.90 15.21 3.66
CA ALA A 207 -9.80 15.55 5.09
C ALA A 207 -10.26 16.99 5.36
N SER A 208 -9.83 17.94 4.50
CA SER A 208 -10.23 19.35 4.57
C SER A 208 -11.74 19.54 4.56
N ARG A 209 -12.47 18.81 3.71
CA ARG A 209 -13.94 18.86 3.65
C ARG A 209 -14.59 18.43 4.96
N HIS A 210 -14.09 17.36 5.58
CA HIS A 210 -14.67 16.80 6.80
C HIS A 210 -14.31 17.60 8.05
N LEU A 211 -13.06 18.09 8.10
CA LEU A 211 -12.55 18.86 9.23
C LEU A 211 -12.93 20.34 9.19
N HIS A 212 -13.41 20.84 8.04
CA HIS A 212 -13.63 22.26 7.79
C HIS A 212 -12.36 23.11 8.02
N ILE A 213 -11.20 22.57 7.64
CA ILE A 213 -9.88 23.20 7.75
C ILE A 213 -9.32 23.41 6.34
N ASP A 214 -8.66 24.54 6.11
CA ASP A 214 -8.02 24.82 4.82
C ASP A 214 -6.97 23.75 4.45
N PRO A 215 -6.95 23.24 3.19
CA PRO A 215 -6.01 22.21 2.76
C PRO A 215 -4.54 22.55 3.05
N GLU A 216 -4.18 23.82 2.85
CA GLU A 216 -2.84 24.35 3.08
C GLU A 216 -2.43 24.27 4.56
N HIS A 217 -3.38 24.40 5.49
CA HIS A 217 -3.12 24.21 6.91
C HIS A 217 -2.82 22.74 7.22
N ILE A 218 -3.58 21.80 6.63
CA ILE A 218 -3.32 20.37 6.78
C ILE A 218 -1.95 20.01 6.19
N VAL A 219 -1.60 20.53 5.00
CA VAL A 219 -0.27 20.33 4.40
C VAL A 219 0.83 20.88 5.31
N ALA A 220 0.68 22.09 5.83
CA ALA A 220 1.63 22.67 6.76
C ALA A 220 1.80 21.79 8.00
N ARG A 221 0.70 21.21 8.51
CA ARG A 221 0.74 20.29 9.65
C ARG A 221 1.46 18.98 9.31
N LEU A 222 1.15 18.35 8.18
CA LEU A 222 1.82 17.14 7.69
C LEU A 222 3.33 17.34 7.50
N ALA A 223 3.74 18.51 7.01
CA ALA A 223 5.14 18.86 6.87
C ALA A 223 5.88 18.87 8.22
N THR A 224 5.21 19.22 9.33
CA THR A 224 5.81 19.12 10.67
C THR A 224 6.10 17.68 11.08
N TYR A 225 5.33 16.72 10.55
CA TYR A 225 5.57 15.29 10.74
C TYR A 225 6.67 14.73 9.82
N GLY A 226 7.22 15.56 8.93
CA GLY A 226 8.15 15.10 7.88
C GLY A 226 7.45 14.45 6.69
N ILE A 227 6.13 14.52 6.60
CA ILE A 227 5.34 13.98 5.48
C ILE A 227 5.21 15.06 4.41
N SER A 228 5.70 14.77 3.21
CA SER A 228 5.53 15.63 2.04
C SER A 228 4.22 15.29 1.34
N THR A 229 3.59 16.26 0.69
CA THR A 229 2.37 16.06 -0.12
C THR A 229 2.69 16.11 -1.61
N SER A 230 1.84 15.51 -2.45
CA SER A 230 2.03 15.49 -3.92
C SER A 230 2.05 16.90 -4.53
N CYS A 231 1.32 17.84 -3.93
CA CYS A 231 1.43 19.28 -4.19
C CYS A 231 1.19 20.08 -2.89
N PRO A 232 1.75 21.30 -2.76
CA PRO A 232 1.62 22.09 -1.54
C PRO A 232 0.30 22.87 -1.44
N THR A 233 -0.35 23.12 -2.58
CA THR A 233 -1.58 23.90 -2.71
C THR A 233 -2.45 23.30 -3.81
N LEU A 234 -3.69 23.79 -3.93
CA LEU A 234 -4.54 23.45 -5.08
C LEU A 234 -3.84 23.78 -6.42
N PRO A 235 -3.92 22.90 -7.42
CA PRO A 235 -3.40 23.18 -8.76
C PRO A 235 -4.02 24.43 -9.38
N GLU A 236 -3.25 25.13 -10.21
CA GLU A 236 -3.73 26.34 -10.89
C GLU A 236 -5.01 26.05 -11.72
N GLY A 237 -6.00 26.93 -11.57
CA GLY A 237 -7.29 26.82 -12.24
C GLY A 237 -8.24 25.75 -11.66
N LEU A 238 -7.85 25.04 -10.60
CA LEU A 238 -8.70 24.06 -9.93
C LEU A 238 -9.23 24.65 -8.61
N SER A 239 -10.55 24.89 -8.55
CA SER A 239 -11.19 25.28 -7.29
C SER A 239 -11.35 24.08 -6.35
N PHE A 240 -11.55 24.33 -5.06
CA PHE A 240 -11.77 23.28 -4.06
C PHE A 240 -12.98 22.38 -4.41
N THR A 241 -14.13 22.98 -4.74
CA THR A 241 -15.31 22.23 -5.20
C THR A 241 -15.00 21.45 -6.47
N ALA A 242 -14.23 22.05 -7.40
CA ALA A 242 -13.88 21.36 -8.64
C ALA A 242 -13.00 20.13 -8.39
N ALA A 243 -12.08 20.21 -7.42
CA ALA A 243 -11.26 19.09 -6.97
C ALA A 243 -12.12 17.98 -6.33
N LEU A 244 -13.08 18.32 -5.47
CA LEU A 244 -13.96 17.33 -4.86
C LEU A 244 -14.78 16.54 -5.89
N ASP A 245 -15.41 17.19 -6.87
CA ASP A 245 -16.16 16.42 -7.88
C ASP A 245 -15.21 15.63 -8.80
N LEU A 246 -13.96 16.09 -8.97
CA LEU A 246 -12.94 15.36 -9.73
C LEU A 246 -12.49 14.07 -9.03
N LEU A 247 -12.56 14.03 -7.69
CA LEU A 247 -12.20 12.87 -6.88
C LEU A 247 -13.39 11.94 -6.62
N ASN A 248 -14.62 12.42 -6.77
CA ASN A 248 -15.84 11.64 -6.52
C ASN A 248 -15.96 10.46 -7.50
N ILE A 249 -16.20 9.24 -7.01
CA ILE A 249 -16.41 8.04 -7.85
C ILE A 249 -17.88 7.61 -7.95
N GLY A 250 -18.82 8.46 -7.51
CA GLY A 250 -20.26 8.23 -7.68
C GLY A 250 -20.94 7.44 -6.54
N HIS A 251 -20.18 7.06 -5.51
CA HIS A 251 -20.72 6.54 -4.25
C HIS A 251 -20.62 7.60 -3.17
N GLU A 252 -21.66 7.71 -2.33
CA GLU A 252 -21.87 8.86 -1.41
C GLU A 252 -20.71 9.15 -0.44
N PHE A 253 -19.74 8.23 -0.30
CA PHE A 253 -18.62 8.37 0.64
C PHE A 253 -17.27 7.94 0.07
N GLU A 254 -17.20 7.52 -1.19
CA GLU A 254 -15.94 7.04 -1.78
C GLU A 254 -15.32 8.11 -2.68
N GLN A 255 -14.03 8.34 -2.49
CA GLN A 255 -13.22 9.26 -3.26
C GLN A 255 -11.98 8.52 -3.76
N LEU A 256 -11.45 8.95 -4.90
CA LEU A 256 -10.21 8.38 -5.44
C LEU A 256 -9.09 8.50 -4.40
N SER A 257 -8.46 7.36 -4.13
CA SER A 257 -7.33 7.18 -3.23
C SER A 257 -6.00 7.02 -4.00
N ALA A 258 -4.89 6.88 -3.28
CA ALA A 258 -3.56 6.64 -3.85
C ALA A 258 -3.51 5.37 -4.73
N ASP A 259 -4.24 4.34 -4.33
CA ASP A 259 -4.26 3.03 -4.99
C ASP A 259 -5.18 2.98 -6.20
N ASP A 260 -6.09 3.94 -6.32
CA ASP A 260 -7.03 3.98 -7.43
C ASP A 260 -6.34 4.38 -8.72
N ARG A 261 -6.56 3.57 -9.75
CA ARG A 261 -6.06 3.82 -11.10
C ARG A 261 -7.17 4.38 -11.98
N VAL A 262 -6.99 5.61 -12.44
CA VAL A 262 -7.89 6.23 -13.43
C VAL A 262 -7.44 5.84 -14.84
N GLY A 263 -8.26 5.04 -15.51
CA GLY A 263 -8.08 4.67 -16.91
C GLY A 263 -8.46 5.80 -17.89
N LEU A 264 -8.24 5.56 -19.19
CA LEU A 264 -8.58 6.51 -20.26
C LEU A 264 -10.06 6.92 -20.26
N GLN A 265 -10.96 5.95 -20.07
CA GLN A 265 -12.40 6.20 -20.05
C GLN A 265 -12.80 7.12 -18.88
N GLY A 266 -12.39 6.77 -17.65
CA GLY A 266 -12.67 7.60 -16.47
C GLY A 266 -12.06 9.00 -16.58
N LEU A 267 -10.89 9.14 -17.22
CA LEU A 267 -10.30 10.45 -17.52
C LEU A 267 -11.18 11.26 -18.50
N PHE A 268 -11.71 10.60 -19.55
CA PHE A 268 -12.58 11.23 -20.54
C PHE A 268 -13.93 11.66 -19.93
N GLU A 269 -14.56 10.81 -19.13
CA GLU A 269 -15.82 11.12 -18.44
C GLU A 269 -15.67 12.34 -17.53
N ARG A 270 -14.62 12.35 -16.68
CA ARG A 270 -14.32 13.51 -15.82
C ARG A 270 -14.03 14.77 -16.61
N SER A 271 -13.31 14.67 -17.73
CA SER A 271 -13.06 15.79 -18.64
C SER A 271 -14.36 16.35 -19.22
N ARG A 272 -15.26 15.48 -19.70
CA ARG A 272 -16.56 15.84 -20.26
C ARG A 272 -17.46 16.50 -19.21
N ASP A 273 -17.61 15.87 -18.06
CA ASP A 273 -18.54 16.31 -17.01
C ASP A 273 -18.12 17.67 -16.42
N ARG A 274 -16.81 17.96 -16.43
CA ARG A 274 -16.26 19.27 -16.03
C ARG A 274 -16.27 20.32 -17.14
N GLY A 275 -16.45 19.91 -18.40
CA GLY A 275 -16.21 20.78 -19.56
C GLY A 275 -14.76 21.25 -19.69
N ALA A 276 -13.79 20.51 -19.13
CA ALA A 276 -12.37 20.85 -19.15
C ALA A 276 -11.61 19.96 -20.16
N PRO A 277 -10.55 20.46 -20.83
CA PRO A 277 -9.74 19.65 -21.73
C PRO A 277 -9.10 18.44 -21.02
N MET A 278 -9.12 17.27 -21.66
CA MET A 278 -8.59 16.01 -21.09
C MET A 278 -7.16 16.13 -20.57
N ARG A 279 -6.29 16.88 -21.28
CA ARG A 279 -4.91 17.15 -20.85
C ARG A 279 -4.85 17.93 -19.52
N GLN A 280 -5.77 18.86 -19.32
CA GLN A 280 -5.88 19.63 -18.08
C GLN A 280 -6.41 18.76 -16.94
N THR A 281 -7.45 17.96 -17.18
CA THR A 281 -7.96 16.98 -16.22
C THR A 281 -6.88 15.99 -15.78
N TYR A 282 -6.08 15.49 -16.73
CA TYR A 282 -4.93 14.62 -16.44
C TYR A 282 -3.91 15.32 -15.54
N ALA A 283 -3.53 16.56 -15.89
CA ALA A 283 -2.56 17.33 -15.11
C ALA A 283 -3.04 17.58 -13.67
N TRP A 284 -4.33 17.90 -13.50
CA TRP A 284 -4.93 18.08 -12.18
C TRP A 284 -4.93 16.79 -11.36
N LEU A 285 -5.45 15.68 -11.88
CA LEU A 285 -5.46 14.40 -11.16
C LEU A 285 -4.05 13.94 -10.77
N LYS A 286 -3.06 14.12 -11.67
CA LYS A 286 -1.66 13.80 -11.39
C LYS A 286 -1.09 14.69 -10.28
N ALA A 287 -1.37 15.99 -10.31
CA ALA A 287 -0.94 16.92 -9.25
C ALA A 287 -1.58 16.57 -7.89
N LEU A 288 -2.84 16.12 -7.90
CA LEU A 288 -3.55 15.61 -6.72
C LEU A 288 -3.00 14.27 -6.19
N GLY A 289 -2.01 13.68 -6.87
CA GLY A 289 -1.37 12.43 -6.44
C GLY A 289 -2.14 11.17 -6.84
N ILE A 290 -3.09 11.27 -7.77
CA ILE A 290 -3.84 10.12 -8.28
C ILE A 290 -3.07 9.43 -9.41
N ASN A 291 -3.08 8.10 -9.40
CA ASN A 291 -2.50 7.29 -10.47
C ASN A 291 -3.36 7.32 -11.73
N VAL A 292 -2.95 8.12 -12.72
CA VAL A 292 -3.67 8.26 -14.00
C VAL A 292 -2.85 7.70 -15.15
N VAL A 293 -3.50 6.91 -16.00
CA VAL A 293 -2.91 6.45 -17.25
C VAL A 293 -2.54 7.64 -18.13
N ASP A 294 -1.30 7.71 -18.61
CA ASP A 294 -0.90 8.74 -19.58
C ASP A 294 -1.70 8.56 -20.88
N PRO A 295 -2.53 9.53 -21.27
CA PRO A 295 -3.39 9.37 -22.43
C PRO A 295 -2.61 9.28 -23.74
N VAL A 296 -1.44 9.93 -23.84
CA VAL A 296 -0.59 9.88 -25.04
C VAL A 296 0.02 8.49 -25.18
N GLU A 297 0.53 7.93 -24.08
CA GLU A 297 1.10 6.58 -24.10
C GLU A 297 0.03 5.52 -24.37
N ALA A 298 -1.14 5.66 -23.76
CA ALA A 298 -2.23 4.71 -23.97
C ALA A 298 -2.75 4.73 -25.42
N VAL A 299 -2.90 5.90 -26.03
CA VAL A 299 -3.25 6.01 -27.46
C VAL A 299 -2.13 5.42 -28.32
N ARG A 300 -0.86 5.72 -28.02
CA ARG A 300 0.29 5.17 -28.76
C ARG A 300 0.34 3.65 -28.69
N ALA A 301 0.05 3.07 -27.52
CA ALA A 301 0.00 1.62 -27.32
C ALA A 301 -1.20 0.97 -28.04
N ALA A 302 -2.31 1.70 -28.20
CA ALA A 302 -3.49 1.20 -28.90
C ALA A 302 -3.37 1.28 -30.43
N LEU A 303 -2.63 2.25 -30.98
CA LEU A 303 -2.51 2.49 -32.43
C LEU A 303 -2.14 1.23 -33.26
N PRO A 304 -1.20 0.36 -32.84
CA PRO A 304 -0.88 -0.87 -33.58
C PRO A 304 -2.01 -1.90 -33.62
N LEU A 305 -2.97 -1.83 -32.70
CA LEU A 305 -4.08 -2.79 -32.58
C LEU A 305 -5.29 -2.42 -33.44
N ILE A 306 -5.30 -1.21 -34.02
CA ILE A 306 -6.40 -0.75 -34.86
C ILE A 306 -6.18 -1.32 -36.28
N PRO A 307 -7.08 -2.18 -36.79
CA PRO A 307 -6.98 -2.69 -38.15
C PRO A 307 -6.98 -1.52 -39.12
N ARG A 308 -5.96 -1.45 -39.98
CA ARG A 308 -5.96 -0.51 -41.11
C ARG A 308 -6.88 -1.10 -42.17
N ALA A 309 -7.81 -0.29 -42.70
CA ALA A 309 -8.54 -0.69 -43.89
C ALA A 309 -7.53 -0.97 -45.00
N ASP A 310 -7.58 -2.18 -45.57
CA ASP A 310 -6.76 -2.51 -46.74
C ASP A 310 -7.10 -1.52 -47.87
N PRO A 311 -6.09 -0.96 -48.57
CA PRO A 311 -6.29 0.02 -49.63
C PRO A 311 -6.99 -0.54 -50.88
#